data_AF-A0A6A4B3A6-F1
#
_entry.id   AF-A0A6A4B3A6-F1
#
_cell.length_a   1.000
_cell.length_b   1.000
_cell.length_c   1.000
_cell.angle_alpha   90.00
_cell.angle_beta   90.00
_cell.angle_gamma   90.00
#
_symmetry.space_group_name_H-M   'P 1'
#
loop_
_entity.id
_entity.type
_entity.pdbx_description
1 polymer ?
#
loop_
_entity_poly.entity_id
_entity_poly.type
_entity_poly.pdbx_seq_one_letter_code
_entity_poly.pdbx_strand_id
1 'polypeptide(L)' 'MSLKLYANLISQPSRAAEWVLRLKKQEHEFVATDFGSATFTSPQFLAMNPNGLIPVLQDGDFSLFEGGAIMVYLA' A
#
# COMPACT_ATOMS: atom_id res chain seq x y z
N MET A 1 5.26 15.72 0.92
CA MET A 1 4.02 14.92 0.89
C MET A 1 4.17 13.93 -0.25
N SER A 2 4.64 12.73 0.06
CA SER A 2 4.94 11.68 -0.92
C SER A 2 4.02 10.51 -0.62
N LEU A 3 3.19 10.17 -1.59
CA LEU A 3 2.31 9.01 -1.51
C LEU A 3 3.16 7.76 -1.74
N LYS A 4 3.05 6.75 -0.88
CA LYS A 4 3.74 5.48 -1.04
C LYS A 4 2.74 4.33 -1.04
N LEU A 5 2.90 3.40 -1.96
CA LEU A 5 2.12 2.17 -2.00
C LEU A 5 3.04 0.98 -1.73
N TYR A 6 2.88 0.36 -0.55
CA TYR A 6 3.49 -0.93 -0.24
C TYR A 6 2.65 -2.03 -0.85
N ALA A 7 3.19 -2.73 -1.83
CA ALA A 7 2.41 -3.64 -2.67
C ALA A 7 3.24 -4.72 -3.35
N ASN A 8 2.53 -5.79 -3.75
CA ASN A 8 3.00 -6.79 -4.69
C ASN A 8 1.93 -6.99 -5.76
N LEU A 9 2.27 -6.88 -7.04
CA LEU A 9 1.31 -6.98 -8.15
C LEU A 9 0.78 -8.41 -8.39
N ILE A 10 1.31 -9.42 -7.68
CA ILE A 10 0.67 -10.74 -7.60
C ILE A 10 -0.65 -10.65 -6.82
N SER A 11 -0.71 -9.80 -5.78
CA SER A 11 -1.90 -9.59 -4.94
C SER A 11 -2.99 -8.81 -5.68
N GLN A 12 -4.20 -9.36 -5.73
CA GLN A 12 -5.37 -8.73 -6.35
C GLN A 12 -5.69 -7.33 -5.78
N PRO A 13 -5.82 -7.12 -4.46
CA PRO A 13 -6.10 -5.79 -3.90
C PRO A 13 -4.96 -4.79 -4.14
N SER A 14 -3.71 -5.24 -4.14
CA SER A 14 -2.56 -4.37 -4.46
C SER A 14 -2.60 -3.88 -5.91
N ARG A 15 -2.95 -4.75 -6.86
CA ARG A 15 -3.13 -4.33 -8.26
C ARG A 15 -4.27 -3.31 -8.42
N ALA A 16 -5.38 -3.49 -7.70
CA ALA A 16 -6.50 -2.57 -7.79
C ALA A 16 -6.10 -1.15 -7.36
N ALA A 17 -5.42 -1.03 -6.21
CA ALA A 17 -4.91 0.25 -5.71
C ALA A 17 -3.91 0.89 -6.70
N GLU A 18 -2.96 0.10 -7.20
CA GLU A 18 -1.98 0.55 -8.20
C GLU A 18 -2.64 1.07 -9.49
N TRP A 19 -3.65 0.36 -9.98
CA TRP A 19 -4.38 0.77 -11.18
C TRP A 19 -5.10 2.10 -11.01
N VAL A 20 -5.75 2.34 -9.87
CA VAL A 20 -6.40 3.62 -9.60
C VAL A 20 -5.39 4.76 -9.58
N LEU A 21 -4.26 4.58 -8.91
CA LEU A 21 -3.20 5.59 -8.87
C LEU A 21 -2.68 5.93 -10.27
N ARG A 22 -2.42 4.91 -11.10
CA ARG A 22 -1.98 5.09 -12.49
C ARG A 22 -3.03 5.77 -13.35
N LEU A 23 -4.30 5.38 -13.23
CA LEU A 23 -5.42 5.98 -13.98
C LEU A 23 -5.59 7.46 -13.63
N LYS A 24 -5.44 7.82 -12.35
CA LYS A 24 -5.48 9.22 -11.89
C LYS A 24 -4.19 10.00 -12.19
N LYS A 25 -3.15 9.33 -12.72
CA LYS A 25 -1.80 9.90 -12.94
C LYS A 25 -1.22 10.51 -11.65
N GLN A 26 -1.56 9.92 -10.51
CA GLN A 26 -1.08 10.37 -9.21
C GLN A 26 0.37 9.91 -9.05
N GLU A 27 1.28 10.85 -8.81
CA GLU A 27 2.65 10.51 -8.46
C GLU A 27 2.70 9.82 -7.11
N HIS A 28 3.33 8.65 -7.07
CA HIS A 28 3.50 7.85 -5.87
C HIS A 28 4.74 6.96 -6.00
N GLU A 29 5.33 6.63 -4.87
CA GLU A 29 6.40 5.65 -4.76
C GLU A 29 5.80 4.25 -4.66
N PHE A 30 6.16 3.37 -5.59
CA PHE A 30 5.81 1.95 -5.51
C PHE A 30 6.87 1.21 -4.69
N VAL A 31 6.53 0.82 -3.46
CA VAL A 31 7.41 0.06 -2.58
C VAL A 31 7.07 -1.42 -2.75
N ALA A 32 7.89 -2.11 -3.56
CA ALA A 32 7.74 -3.53 -3.81
C ALA A 32 7.97 -4.34 -2.52
N THR A 33 6.99 -5.15 -2.13
CA THR A 33 7.08 -6.05 -0.97
C THR A 33 6.99 -7.50 -1.43
N ASP A 34 8.07 -8.26 -1.29
CA ASP A 34 8.12 -9.66 -1.69
C ASP A 34 7.56 -10.60 -0.62
N PHE A 35 6.93 -11.69 -1.05
CA PHE A 35 6.44 -12.73 -0.15
C PHE A 35 7.57 -13.26 0.75
N GLY A 36 7.28 -13.39 2.04
CA GLY A 36 8.27 -13.85 3.02
C GLY A 36 9.33 -12.80 3.40
N SER A 37 9.21 -11.57 2.91
CA SER A 37 10.07 -10.47 3.34
C SER A 37 9.92 -10.18 4.83
N ALA A 38 11.04 -9.87 5.49
CA ALA A 38 11.06 -9.36 6.86
C ALA A 38 10.30 -8.03 7.02
N THR A 39 9.96 -7.34 5.92
CA THR A 39 9.12 -6.14 5.95
C THR A 39 7.80 -6.39 6.67
N PHE A 40 7.14 -7.53 6.41
CA PHE A 40 5.82 -7.83 6.99
C PHE A 40 5.81 -7.99 8.51
N THR A 41 6.97 -8.32 9.10
CA THR A 41 7.14 -8.47 10.54
C THR A 41 7.91 -7.32 11.19
N SER A 42 8.37 -6.35 10.39
CA SER A 42 9.08 -5.19 10.91
C SER A 42 8.16 -4.33 11.77
N PRO A 43 8.61 -3.82 12.93
CA PRO A 43 7.81 -2.93 13.77
C PRO A 43 7.29 -1.70 13.01
N GLN A 44 8.07 -1.20 12.05
CA GLN A 44 7.73 -0.05 11.22
C GLN A 44 6.54 -0.35 10.29
N PHE A 45 6.51 -1.54 9.67
CA PHE A 45 5.39 -1.93 8.82
C PHE A 45 4.15 -2.28 9.64
N LEU A 46 4.33 -2.97 10.77
CA LEU A 46 3.24 -3.32 11.67
C LEU A 46 2.58 -2.09 12.32
N ALA A 47 3.32 -0.98 12.48
CA ALA A 47 2.74 0.29 12.89
C ALA A 47 1.79 0.90 11.85
N MET A 48 1.97 0.60 10.56
CA MET A 48 1.08 1.02 9.47
C MET A 48 -0.07 0.03 9.22
N ASN A 49 0.21 -1.27 9.34
CA ASN A 49 -0.78 -2.34 9.22
C ASN A 49 -0.51 -3.45 10.25
N PRO A 50 -1.28 -3.53 11.35
CA PRO A 50 -1.05 -4.53 12.39
C PRO A 50 -1.31 -5.97 11.91
N ASN A 51 -2.00 -6.15 10.78
CA ASN A 51 -2.22 -7.47 10.19
C ASN A 51 -0.98 -8.02 9.47
N GLY A 52 0.03 -7.18 9.18
CA GLY A 52 1.23 -7.60 8.45
C GLY A 52 0.93 -8.03 7.01
N LEU A 53 -0.06 -7.39 6.36
CA LEU A 53 -0.51 -7.71 5.00
C LEU A 53 -0.36 -6.50 4.06
N ILE A 54 -0.52 -6.76 2.76
CA ILE A 54 -0.55 -5.74 1.71
C ILE A 54 -1.90 -5.75 0.98
N PRO A 55 -2.32 -4.63 0.36
CA PRO A 55 -1.62 -3.34 0.25
C PRO A 55 -1.67 -2.47 1.50
N VAL A 56 -0.72 -1.53 1.59
CA VAL A 56 -0.73 -0.39 2.53
C VAL A 56 -0.42 0.88 1.75
N LEU A 57 -1.26 1.90 1.89
CA LEU A 57 -1.04 3.24 1.36
C LEU A 57 -0.53 4.15 2.48
N GLN A 58 0.55 4.88 2.24
CA GLN A 58 1.05 5.90 3.14
C GLN A 58 0.96 7.27 2.47
N ASP A 59 0.34 8.22 3.16
CA ASP A 59 0.18 9.61 2.73
C ASP A 59 0.72 10.54 3.83
N GLY A 60 2.02 10.83 3.74
CA GLY A 60 2.73 11.52 4.83
C GLY A 60 2.73 10.68 6.12
N ASP A 61 2.15 11.24 7.18
CA ASP A 61 2.05 10.58 8.50
C ASP A 61 0.81 9.68 8.62
N PHE A 62 -0.10 9.74 7.64
CA PHE A 62 -1.29 8.88 7.60
C PHE A 62 -0.97 7.57 6.88
N SER A 63 -1.44 6.46 7.44
CA SER A 63 -1.36 5.14 6.81
C SER A 63 -2.73 4.48 6.77
N LEU A 64 -3.01 3.81 5.66
CA LEU A 64 -4.26 3.14 5.39
C LEU A 64 -3.99 1.76 4.82
N PHE A 65 -4.54 0.74 5.45
CA PHE A 65 -4.58 -0.63 4.96
C PHE A 65 -6.02 -1.02 4.62
N GLU A 66 -6.23 -2.25 4.15
CA GLU A 66 -7.46 -2.73 3.47
C GLU A 66 -7.64 -2.17 2.06
N GLY A 67 -7.60 -3.07 1.07
CA GLY A 67 -7.70 -2.70 -0.34
C GLY A 67 -8.99 -1.93 -0.67
N GLY A 68 -10.13 -2.32 -0.09
CA GLY A 68 -11.39 -1.61 -0.29
C GLY A 68 -11.37 -0.18 0.28
N ALA A 69 -10.79 0.00 1.47
CA ALA A 69 -10.67 1.31 2.09
C ALA A 69 -9.72 2.23 1.30
N ILE A 70 -8.59 1.69 0.84
CA ILE A 70 -7.64 2.39 -0.05
C ILE A 70 -8.34 2.85 -1.33
N MET A 71 -9.14 2.00 -1.96
CA MET A 71 -9.89 2.37 -3.17
C MET A 71 -10.86 3.53 -2.94
N VAL A 72 -11.55 3.54 -1.80
CA VAL A 72 -12.46 4.65 -1.42
C VAL A 72 -11.69 5.93 -1.13
N TYR A 73 -10.54 5.83 -0.44
CA TYR A 73 -9.67 6.98 -0.18
C TYR A 73 -9.11 7.60 -1.45
N LEU A 74 -8.79 6.76 -2.44
CA LEU A 74 -8.24 7.19 -3.73
C LEU A 74 -9.29 7.66 -4.74
N ALA A 75 -10.60 7.49 -4.48
CA ALA A 75 -11.67 7.92 -5.38
C ALA A 75 -11.70 9.46 -5.51
#